data_AF-A0A7W0KST9-F1
#
_entry.id   AF-A0A7W0KST9-F1
#
_cell.length_a   1.000
_cell.length_b   1.000
_cell.length_c   1.000
_cell.angle_alpha   90.00
_cell.angle_beta   90.00
_cell.angle_gamma   90.00
#
_symmetry.space_group_name_H-M   'P 1'
#
loop_
_entity.id
_entity.type
_entity.pdbx_description
1 polymer ?
#
loop_
_entity_poly.entity_id
_entity_poly.type
_entity_poly.pdbx_seq_one_letter_code
_entity_poly.pdbx_strand_id
1 'polypeptide(L)'
;MEDTTAQLTWRGLPPGILTLRVDGTDVTEEVSVDGGPGAVVLSGLPAGRELRIVATPPWRSGNKIALRARTLDRLPGEELTRIATIGDLHLGTTVFGHQGTITEVPTPAFPHPERCAGAAIDEATAWGAQHLVVKGDVTDRGQVEQWRTYAGLVGRTPIGVDAIPGNHDRAFRPT
;
A
#
# COMPACT_ATOMS: atom_id res chain seq x y z
N MET A 1 5.15 12.46 -6.26
CA MET A 1 5.71 11.29 -6.97
C MET A 1 7.04 11.00 -6.31
N GLU A 2 7.30 9.74 -5.94
CA GLU A 2 8.56 9.39 -5.27
C GLU A 2 9.65 9.10 -6.29
N ASP A 3 10.67 9.96 -6.35
CA ASP A 3 11.85 9.83 -7.21
C ASP A 3 13.03 9.14 -6.49
N THR A 4 12.92 8.89 -5.19
CA THR A 4 13.98 8.30 -4.36
C THR A 4 13.61 6.96 -3.72
N THR A 5 12.56 6.29 -4.20
CA THR A 5 12.11 5.00 -3.65
C THR A 5 11.90 3.94 -4.73
N ALA A 6 11.89 2.68 -4.31
CA ALA A 6 11.50 1.55 -5.13
C ALA A 6 10.83 0.48 -4.26
N GLN A 7 9.66 0.00 -4.68
CA GLN A 7 8.99 -1.11 -4.01
C GLN A 7 9.37 -2.44 -4.66
N LEU A 8 9.85 -3.37 -3.85
CA LEU A 8 10.05 -4.75 -4.26
C LEU A 8 8.93 -5.60 -3.69
N THR A 9 8.43 -6.53 -4.49
CA THR A 9 7.38 -7.47 -4.10
C THR A 9 7.81 -8.90 -4.46
N TRP A 10 7.41 -9.86 -3.65
CA TRP A 10 7.61 -11.28 -3.93
C TRP A 10 6.35 -12.07 -3.66
N ARG A 11 6.24 -13.22 -4.34
CA ARG A 11 5.13 -14.15 -4.16
C ARG A 11 5.34 -15.12 -3.00
N GLY A 12 6.59 -15.49 -2.72
CA GLY A 12 6.92 -16.49 -1.73
C GLY A 12 8.43 -16.65 -1.62
N LEU A 13 8.92 -16.57 -0.39
CA LEU A 13 10.32 -16.75 -0.02
C LEU A 13 10.31 -17.59 1.27
N PRO A 14 11.05 -18.71 1.37
CA PRO A 14 11.16 -19.45 2.62
C PRO A 14 11.48 -18.55 3.83
N PRO A 15 10.99 -18.90 5.04
CA PRO A 15 11.17 -18.06 6.22
C PRO A 15 12.64 -17.72 6.50
N GLY A 16 12.91 -16.51 6.99
CA GLY A 16 14.24 -16.05 7.38
C GLY A 16 14.46 -14.56 7.10
N ILE A 17 15.71 -14.13 6.97
CA ILE A 17 16.06 -12.74 6.65
C ILE A 17 16.41 -12.60 5.17
N LEU A 18 15.65 -11.79 4.45
CA LEU A 18 15.99 -11.29 3.12
C LEU A 18 16.83 -10.02 3.27
N THR A 19 18.07 -10.04 2.78
CA THR A 19 18.90 -8.83 2.71
C THR A 19 18.84 -8.25 1.31
N LEU A 20 18.54 -6.97 1.20
CA LEU A 20 18.53 -6.19 -0.03
C LEU A 20 19.62 -5.13 0.04
N ARG A 21 20.43 -5.02 -1.02
CA ARG A 21 21.46 -3.97 -1.14
C ARG A 21 21.34 -3.30 -2.49
N VAL A 22 21.48 -1.98 -2.55
CA VAL A 22 21.53 -1.25 -3.82
C VAL A 22 22.97 -0.88 -4.15
N ASP A 23 23.49 -1.44 -5.24
CA ASP A 23 24.88 -1.22 -5.66
C ASP A 23 25.15 0.26 -5.94
N GLY A 24 26.28 0.77 -5.45
CA GLY A 24 26.66 2.18 -5.60
C GLY A 24 25.96 3.15 -4.65
N THR A 25 25.25 2.64 -3.63
CA THR A 25 24.65 3.43 -2.55
C THR A 25 24.90 2.77 -1.19
N ASP A 26 24.58 3.47 -0.11
CA ASP A 26 24.59 2.92 1.25
C ASP A 26 23.27 2.23 1.64
N VAL A 27 22.29 2.17 0.72
CA VAL A 27 20.97 1.60 1.00
C VAL A 27 21.08 0.08 1.13
N THR A 28 20.79 -0.41 2.34
CA THR A 28 20.68 -1.83 2.69
C THR A 28 19.47 -2.02 3.59
N GLU A 29 18.64 -3.01 3.28
CA GLU A 29 17.45 -3.34 4.06
C GLU A 29 17.44 -4.83 4.42
N GLU A 30 17.03 -5.14 5.65
CA GLU A 30 16.82 -6.51 6.11
C GLU A 30 15.35 -6.72 6.43
N VAL A 31 14.76 -7.71 5.78
CA VAL A 31 13.33 -8.01 5.90
C VAL A 31 13.15 -9.41 6.45
N SER A 32 12.45 -9.51 7.58
CA SER A 32 11.98 -10.80 8.08
C SER A 32 10.87 -11.32 7.18
N VAL A 33 11.11 -12.45 6.52
CA VAL A 33 10.14 -13.14 5.67
C VAL A 33 9.60 -14.36 6.40
N ASP A 34 8.30 -14.62 6.25
CA ASP A 34 7.55 -15.65 7.00
C ASP A 34 7.21 -16.89 6.15
N GLY A 35 7.68 -16.95 4.90
CA GLY A 35 7.29 -18.00 3.94
C GLY A 35 6.34 -17.51 2.84
N GLY A 36 5.65 -16.39 3.07
CA GLY A 36 4.56 -15.90 2.23
C GLY A 36 4.94 -14.82 1.22
N PRO A 37 3.92 -14.25 0.54
CA PRO A 37 4.09 -13.05 -0.26
C PRO A 37 4.44 -11.86 0.64
N GLY A 38 5.13 -10.88 0.08
CA GLY A 38 5.47 -9.67 0.83
C GLY A 38 6.01 -8.57 -0.06
N ALA A 39 6.23 -7.43 0.56
CA ALA A 39 6.78 -6.26 -0.08
C ALA A 39 7.69 -5.49 0.88
N VAL A 40 8.59 -4.69 0.31
CA VAL A 40 9.40 -3.72 1.04
C VAL A 40 9.67 -2.51 0.15
N VAL A 41 9.67 -1.33 0.76
CA VAL A 41 10.04 -0.08 0.10
C VAL A 41 11.48 0.25 0.45
N LEU A 42 12.34 0.30 -0.56
CA LEU A 42 13.69 0.86 -0.43
C LEU A 42 13.59 2.38 -0.56
N SER A 43 14.19 3.12 0.36
CA SER A 43 14.18 4.59 0.38
C SER A 43 15.61 5.15 0.31
N GLY A 44 15.75 6.46 0.05
CA GLY A 44 17.05 7.13 -0.03
C GLY A 44 17.83 6.81 -1.32
N LEU A 45 17.15 6.36 -2.36
CA LEU A 45 17.74 6.02 -3.65
C LEU A 45 18.01 7.29 -4.47
N PRO A 46 19.03 7.29 -5.35
CA PRO A 46 19.26 8.44 -6.21
C PRO A 46 18.16 8.55 -7.28
N ALA A 47 17.66 9.77 -7.52
CA ALA A 47 16.65 10.05 -8.56
C ALA A 47 17.22 9.95 -9.99
N GLY A 48 16.40 9.55 -10.95
CA GLY A 48 16.72 9.45 -12.37
C GLY A 48 17.76 8.39 -12.73
N ARG A 49 18.00 7.40 -11.86
CA ARG A 49 19.09 6.43 -12.00
C ARG A 49 18.58 5.02 -12.25
N GLU A 50 19.32 4.28 -13.07
CA GLU A 50 19.20 2.83 -13.10
C GLU A 50 19.85 2.26 -11.84
N LEU A 51 19.08 1.47 -11.11
CA LEU A 51 19.47 0.79 -9.90
C LEU A 51 19.80 -0.66 -10.23
N ARG A 52 20.81 -1.18 -9.53
CA ARG A 52 21.05 -2.62 -9.42
C ARG A 52 20.82 -3.03 -7.97
N ILE A 53 19.78 -3.80 -7.74
CA ILE A 53 19.37 -4.25 -6.41
C ILE A 53 19.77 -5.71 -6.27
N VAL A 54 20.57 -6.02 -5.26
CA VAL A 54 21.08 -7.36 -4.97
C VAL A 54 20.31 -7.92 -3.79
N ALA A 55 19.47 -8.92 -4.07
CA ALA A 55 18.75 -9.67 -3.06
C ALA A 55 19.53 -10.92 -2.64
N THR A 56 19.70 -11.11 -1.34
CA THR A 56 20.32 -12.30 -0.74
C THR A 56 19.27 -13.03 0.10
N PRO A 57 18.72 -14.16 -0.38
CA PRO A 57 17.66 -14.87 0.30
C PRO A 57 18.18 -15.75 1.46
N PRO A 58 17.36 -15.99 2.50
CA PRO A 58 17.77 -16.70 3.71
C PRO A 58 18.17 -18.17 3.52
N TRP A 59 17.58 -18.88 2.55
CA TRP A 59 17.80 -20.33 2.35
C TRP A 59 18.95 -20.67 1.39
N ARG A 60 19.68 -19.68 0.89
CA ARG A 60 20.72 -19.93 -0.13
C ARG A 60 21.89 -18.96 0.00
N SER A 61 22.71 -19.19 1.02
CA SER A 61 24.02 -18.57 1.20
C SER A 61 24.88 -18.76 -0.07
N GLY A 62 24.84 -17.78 -0.97
CA GLY A 62 25.62 -17.75 -2.21
C GLY A 62 24.85 -17.41 -3.49
N ASN A 63 23.53 -17.64 -3.55
CA ASN A 63 22.74 -17.31 -4.74
C ASN A 63 22.08 -15.94 -4.60
N LYS A 64 22.83 -14.91 -5.00
CA LYS A 64 22.34 -13.53 -5.09
C LYS A 64 21.47 -13.37 -6.33
N ILE A 65 20.32 -12.72 -6.16
CA ILE A 65 19.45 -12.34 -7.27
C ILE A 65 19.71 -10.86 -7.55
N ALA A 66 20.12 -10.55 -8.78
CA ALA A 66 20.27 -9.16 -9.23
C ALA A 66 18.99 -8.72 -9.93
N LEU A 67 18.37 -7.68 -9.40
CA LEU A 67 17.20 -7.00 -9.94
C LEU A 67 17.63 -5.64 -10.48
N ARG A 68 16.86 -5.11 -11.44
CA ARG A 68 17.06 -3.77 -11.99
C ARG A 68 15.76 -2.98 -11.92
N ALA A 69 15.89 -1.71 -11.59
CA ALA A 69 14.80 -0.74 -11.62
C ALA A 69 15.37 0.60 -12.06
N ARG A 70 14.53 1.55 -12.45
CA ARG A 70 14.93 2.94 -12.68
C ARG A 70 14.06 3.83 -11.82
N THR A 71 14.69 4.65 -10.98
CA THR A 71 13.97 5.70 -10.25
C THR A 71 13.53 6.78 -11.22
N LEU A 72 12.44 7.45 -10.87
CA LEU A 72 11.91 8.56 -11.65
C LEU A 72 12.87 9.75 -11.60
N ASP A 73 12.85 10.59 -12.63
CA ASP A 73 13.55 11.87 -12.59
C ASP A 73 12.92 12.78 -11.53
N ARG A 74 13.76 13.60 -10.90
CA ARG A 74 13.27 14.64 -10.00
C ARG A 74 12.42 15.63 -10.78
N LEU A 75 11.21 15.89 -10.29
CA LEU A 75 10.36 16.94 -10.85
C LEU A 75 11.06 18.31 -10.67
N PRO A 76 11.01 19.20 -11.69
CA PRO A 76 11.58 20.52 -11.55
C PRO A 76 10.79 21.37 -10.55
N GLY A 77 11.48 22.27 -9.85
CA GLY A 77 10.89 23.17 -8.86
C GLY A 77 10.94 22.64 -7.42
N GLU A 78 10.44 23.44 -6.49
CA GLU A 78 10.27 23.04 -5.09
C GLU A 78 8.98 22.25 -4.89
N GLU A 79 8.98 21.36 -3.91
CA GLU A 79 7.76 20.66 -3.51
C GLU A 79 6.83 21.63 -2.78
N LEU A 80 5.64 21.87 -3.34
CA LEU A 80 4.64 22.75 -2.74
C LEU A 80 3.67 21.99 -1.84
N THR A 81 3.29 20.76 -2.24
CA THR A 81 2.38 19.94 -1.47
C THR A 81 2.47 18.45 -1.81
N ARG A 82 2.07 17.62 -0.84
CA ARG A 82 1.88 16.17 -1.01
C ARG A 82 0.40 15.83 -0.91
N ILE A 83 -0.16 15.28 -1.99
CA ILE A 83 -1.52 14.76 -2.03
C ILE A 83 -1.44 13.26 -2.17
N ALA A 84 -2.08 12.54 -1.26
CA ALA A 84 -2.27 11.10 -1.38
C ALA A 84 -3.66 10.80 -1.96
N THR A 85 -3.77 9.71 -2.69
CA THR A 85 -5.07 9.19 -3.13
C THR A 85 -5.20 7.73 -2.75
N ILE A 86 -6.36 7.37 -2.20
CA ILE A 86 -6.79 5.99 -2.01
C ILE A 86 -8.13 5.81 -2.74
N GLY A 87 -8.62 4.60 -2.92
CA GLY A 87 -9.88 4.35 -3.61
C GLY A 87 -10.30 2.90 -3.49
N ASP A 88 -11.51 2.61 -3.95
CA ASP A 88 -12.06 1.25 -4.00
C ASP A 88 -11.96 0.57 -2.63
N LEU A 89 -12.37 1.30 -1.58
CA LEU A 89 -12.23 0.84 -0.20
C LEU A 89 -13.21 -0.30 0.10
N HIS A 90 -14.40 -0.30 -0.52
CA HIS A 90 -15.45 -1.31 -0.33
C HIS A 90 -15.76 -1.60 1.14
N LEU A 91 -15.83 -0.57 1.99
CA LEU A 91 -16.10 -0.75 3.40
C LEU A 91 -17.44 -1.50 3.59
N GLY A 92 -17.38 -2.58 4.37
CA GLY A 92 -18.50 -3.51 4.61
C GLY A 92 -18.42 -4.84 3.85
N THR A 93 -17.49 -5.04 2.92
CA THR A 93 -17.24 -6.39 2.39
C THR A 93 -16.44 -7.24 3.37
N THR A 94 -16.67 -8.56 3.33
CA THR A 94 -15.89 -9.57 4.07
C THR A 94 -15.26 -10.61 3.13
N VAL A 95 -15.41 -10.41 1.82
CA VAL A 95 -14.96 -11.33 0.78
C VAL A 95 -14.20 -10.58 -0.31
N PHE A 96 -13.30 -11.28 -1.00
CA PHE A 96 -12.54 -10.78 -2.13
C PHE A 96 -13.02 -11.40 -3.46
N GLY A 97 -12.63 -10.74 -4.54
CA GLY A 97 -12.90 -11.16 -5.91
C GLY A 97 -14.33 -10.86 -6.34
N HIS A 98 -14.52 -10.72 -7.65
CA HIS A 98 -15.81 -10.35 -8.23
C HIS A 98 -16.96 -11.29 -7.83
N GLN A 99 -16.66 -12.59 -7.65
CA GLN A 99 -17.64 -13.60 -7.23
C GLN A 99 -17.81 -13.72 -5.71
N GLY A 100 -16.99 -13.02 -4.91
CA GLY A 100 -17.04 -13.09 -3.44
C GLY A 100 -16.70 -14.46 -2.86
N THR A 101 -15.94 -15.28 -3.58
CA THR A 101 -15.60 -16.66 -3.19
C THR A 101 -14.27 -16.78 -2.45
N ILE A 102 -13.53 -15.68 -2.33
CA ILE A 102 -12.23 -15.64 -1.64
C ILE A 102 -12.45 -15.06 -0.25
N THR A 103 -12.23 -15.86 0.79
CA THR A 103 -12.44 -15.48 2.19
C THR A 103 -11.15 -15.61 2.99
N GLU A 104 -10.99 -14.77 4.00
CA GLU A 104 -9.88 -14.89 4.95
C GLU A 104 -10.15 -16.03 5.95
N VAL A 105 -9.16 -16.90 6.16
CA VAL A 105 -9.23 -18.02 7.12
C VAL A 105 -7.97 -18.02 7.99
N PRO A 106 -8.09 -17.94 9.33
CA PRO A 106 -9.34 -17.76 10.09
C PRO A 106 -9.99 -16.39 9.83
N THR A 107 -11.29 -16.27 10.10
CA THR A 107 -11.99 -14.99 9.99
C THR A 107 -11.39 -13.98 10.97
N PRO A 108 -10.88 -12.84 10.49
CA PRO A 108 -10.27 -11.82 11.36
C PRO A 108 -11.35 -11.02 12.10
N ALA A 109 -10.95 -10.39 13.22
CA ALA A 109 -11.84 -9.58 14.04
C ALA A 109 -12.39 -8.34 13.31
N PHE A 110 -11.56 -7.75 12.44
CA PHE A 110 -11.93 -6.62 11.58
C PHE A 110 -11.88 -7.07 10.12
N PRO A 111 -12.85 -6.72 9.27
CA PRO A 111 -12.81 -7.03 7.84
C PRO A 111 -11.60 -6.42 7.13
N HIS A 112 -11.08 -7.07 6.08
CA HIS A 112 -9.94 -6.54 5.32
C HIS A 112 -10.11 -5.11 4.80
N PRO A 113 -11.30 -4.64 4.34
CA PRO A 113 -11.46 -3.28 3.87
C PRO A 113 -11.07 -2.24 4.92
N GLU A 114 -11.45 -2.48 6.18
CA GLU A 114 -11.15 -1.57 7.28
C GLU A 114 -9.67 -1.53 7.61
N ARG A 115 -9.03 -2.72 7.62
CA ARG A 115 -7.59 -2.83 7.91
C ARG A 115 -6.76 -2.22 6.79
N CYS A 116 -7.09 -2.49 5.53
CA CYS A 116 -6.41 -1.93 4.37
C CYS A 116 -6.61 -0.41 4.27
N ALA A 117 -7.83 0.09 4.45
CA ALA A 117 -8.10 1.53 4.44
C ALA A 117 -7.38 2.25 5.58
N GLY A 118 -7.39 1.67 6.80
CA GLY A 118 -6.64 2.19 7.94
C GLY A 118 -5.13 2.27 7.65
N ALA A 119 -4.54 1.16 7.19
CA ALA A 119 -3.12 1.13 6.83
C ALA A 119 -2.77 2.14 5.72
N ALA A 120 -3.61 2.28 4.70
CA ALA A 120 -3.38 3.24 3.62
C ALA A 120 -3.46 4.71 4.09
N ILE A 121 -4.36 5.02 5.04
CA ILE A 121 -4.45 6.35 5.67
C ILE A 121 -3.20 6.61 6.52
N ASP A 122 -2.77 5.63 7.31
CA ASP A 122 -1.60 5.72 8.16
C ASP A 122 -0.32 5.91 7.32
N GLU A 123 -0.15 5.12 6.26
CA GLU A 123 0.96 5.26 5.30
C GLU A 123 0.95 6.61 4.60
N ALA A 124 -0.20 7.07 4.11
CA ALA A 124 -0.32 8.39 3.48
C ALA A 124 0.08 9.52 4.44
N THR A 125 -0.35 9.42 5.70
CA THR A 125 -0.04 10.40 6.74
C THR A 125 1.46 10.36 7.08
N ALA A 126 2.04 9.17 7.28
CA ALA A 126 3.46 8.99 7.56
C ALA A 126 4.35 9.44 6.39
N TRP A 127 3.87 9.30 5.15
CA TRP A 127 4.51 9.80 3.94
C TRP A 127 4.52 11.34 3.85
N GLY A 128 3.82 12.03 4.76
CA GLY A 128 3.74 13.48 4.79
C GLY A 128 2.70 14.06 3.84
N ALA A 129 1.68 13.28 3.45
CA ALA A 129 0.53 13.84 2.76
C ALA A 129 -0.06 14.98 3.60
N GLN A 130 -0.46 16.05 2.93
CA GLN A 130 -1.15 17.18 3.54
C GLN A 130 -2.65 17.15 3.24
N HIS A 131 -3.05 16.35 2.25
CA HIS A 131 -4.44 16.13 1.89
C HIS A 131 -4.62 14.74 1.30
N LEU A 132 -5.76 14.12 1.58
CA LEU A 132 -6.13 12.79 1.09
C LEU A 132 -7.37 12.90 0.19
N VAL A 133 -7.31 12.28 -0.98
CA VAL A 133 -8.48 12.14 -1.87
C VAL A 133 -8.88 10.67 -1.94
N VAL A 134 -10.10 10.35 -1.49
CA VAL A 134 -10.70 9.02 -1.60
C VAL A 134 -11.52 8.95 -2.88
N LYS A 135 -11.07 8.13 -3.83
CA LYS A 135 -11.61 8.03 -5.19
C LYS A 135 -12.50 6.81 -5.34
N GLY A 136 -13.81 7.01 -5.30
CA GLY A 136 -14.80 5.99 -5.65
C GLY A 136 -14.91 4.85 -4.64
N ASP A 137 -16.07 4.18 -4.69
CA ASP A 137 -16.40 2.94 -4.00
C ASP A 137 -15.86 2.89 -2.55
N VAL A 138 -16.21 3.94 -1.80
CA VAL A 138 -15.87 4.08 -0.38
C VAL A 138 -16.52 2.95 0.43
N THR A 139 -17.76 2.64 0.10
CA THR A 139 -18.59 1.63 0.73
C THR A 139 -18.84 0.49 -0.25
N ASP A 140 -19.19 -0.70 0.25
CA ASP A 140 -19.55 -1.82 -0.62
C ASP A 140 -20.97 -1.68 -1.21
N ARG A 141 -21.91 -1.08 -0.46
CA ARG A 141 -23.34 -1.01 -0.84
C ARG A 141 -24.04 0.28 -0.44
N GLY A 142 -23.30 1.32 -0.04
CA GLY A 142 -23.86 2.60 0.39
C GLY A 142 -24.64 2.55 1.70
N GLN A 143 -24.49 1.49 2.51
CA GLN A 143 -25.24 1.36 3.77
C GLN A 143 -24.72 2.35 4.82
N VAL A 144 -25.61 2.81 5.70
CA VAL A 144 -25.28 3.84 6.71
C VAL A 144 -24.14 3.39 7.61
N GLU A 145 -24.11 2.12 7.98
CA GLU A 145 -23.06 1.54 8.83
C GLU A 145 -21.69 1.58 8.14
N GLN A 146 -21.64 1.36 6.82
CA GLN A 146 -20.41 1.44 6.03
C GLN A 146 -19.87 2.88 5.99
N TRP A 147 -20.76 3.86 5.88
CA TRP A 147 -20.41 5.28 5.99
C TRP A 147 -19.95 5.66 7.40
N ARG A 148 -20.53 5.08 8.46
CA ARG A 148 -20.04 5.29 9.83
C ARG A 148 -18.64 4.72 10.01
N THR A 149 -18.35 3.55 9.44
CA THR A 149 -17.01 2.97 9.41
C THR A 149 -16.03 3.92 8.71
N TYR A 150 -16.41 4.42 7.52
CA TYR A 150 -15.61 5.42 6.79
C TYR A 150 -15.33 6.67 7.63
N ALA A 151 -16.37 7.28 8.19
CA ALA A 151 -16.26 8.46 9.03
C ALA A 151 -15.36 8.21 10.26
N GLY A 152 -15.43 7.01 10.84
CA GLY A 152 -14.57 6.60 11.94
C GLY A 152 -13.10 6.47 11.53
N LEU A 153 -12.80 6.00 10.30
CA LEU A 153 -11.43 5.91 9.78
C LEU A 153 -10.86 7.32 9.51
N VAL A 154 -11.56 8.14 8.72
CA VAL A 154 -11.05 9.46 8.32
C VAL A 154 -11.10 10.48 9.45
N GLY A 155 -12.01 10.32 10.41
CA GLY A 155 -12.07 11.19 11.60
C GLY A 155 -10.85 11.07 12.53
N ARG A 156 -9.98 10.07 12.32
CA ARG A 156 -8.73 9.89 13.08
C ARG A 156 -7.50 10.47 12.38
N THR A 157 -7.60 10.85 11.11
CA THR A 157 -6.44 11.42 10.39
C THR A 157 -6.31 12.91 10.67
N PRO A 158 -5.08 13.45 10.82
CA PRO A 158 -4.87 14.88 11.06
C PRO A 158 -4.98 15.74 9.79
N ILE A 159 -5.12 15.12 8.62
CA ILE A 159 -5.14 15.81 7.32
C ILE A 159 -6.55 15.92 6.74
N GLY A 160 -6.75 16.91 5.87
CA GLY A 160 -8.01 17.07 5.14
C GLY A 160 -8.28 15.85 4.25
N VAL A 161 -9.56 15.44 4.18
CA VAL A 161 -9.98 14.33 3.35
C VAL A 161 -11.18 14.73 2.49
N ASP A 162 -11.04 14.60 1.17
CA ASP A 162 -12.14 14.68 0.23
C ASP A 162 -12.51 13.30 -0.30
N ALA A 163 -13.80 13.03 -0.43
CA ALA A 163 -14.31 11.78 -0.99
C ALA A 163 -15.13 12.04 -2.24
N ILE A 164 -14.89 11.24 -3.28
CA ILE A 164 -15.67 11.24 -4.50
C ILE A 164 -16.45 9.92 -4.55
N PRO A 165 -17.79 9.93 -4.40
CA PRO A 165 -18.59 8.70 -4.40
C PRO A 165 -18.51 7.94 -5.74
N GLY A 166 -18.37 6.61 -5.65
CA GLY A 166 -18.44 5.70 -6.79
C GLY A 166 -19.83 5.09 -7.01
N ASN A 167 -19.90 4.00 -7.77
CA ASN A 167 -21.16 3.31 -8.05
C ASN A 167 -21.64 2.46 -6.88
N HIS A 168 -20.74 1.97 -6.02
CA HIS A 168 -21.10 1.21 -4.81
C HIS A 168 -21.59 2.09 -3.65
N ASP A 169 -21.39 3.39 -3.74
CA ASP A 169 -21.67 4.36 -2.67
C ASP A 169 -23.14 4.78 -2.56
N ARG A 170 -23.98 4.26 -3.45
CA ARG A 170 -25.41 4.52 -3.47
C ARG A 170 -26.13 3.40 -2.75
N ALA A 171 -26.89 3.73 -1.70
CA ALA A 171 -27.76 2.77 -1.05
C ALA A 171 -28.80 2.25 -2.05
N PHE A 172 -28.71 0.97 -2.41
CA PHE A 172 -29.78 0.32 -3.16
C PHE A 172 -30.96 0.07 -2.22
N ARG A 173 -32.08 0.75 -2.47
CA ARG A 173 -33.36 0.33 -1.88
C ARG A 173 -33.80 -0.96 -2.60
N PRO A 174 -34.13 -2.04 -1.87
CA PRO A 174 -34.84 -3.15 -2.49
C PRO A 174 -36.16 -2.59 -3.07
N THR A 175 -36.40 -2.85 -4.35
CA THR A 175 -37.73 -2.67 -4.98
C THR A 175 -38.72 -3.69 -4.46
#